data_AF-A0A7E5X0X0-F1
#
_entry.id   AF-A0A7E5X0X0-F1
#
_cell.length_a   1.000
_cell.length_b   1.000
_cell.length_c   1.000
_cell.angle_alpha   90.00
_cell.angle_beta   90.00
_cell.angle_gamma   90.00
#
_symmetry.space_group_name_H-M   'P 1'
#
loop_
_entity.id
_entity.type
_entity.pdbx_description
1 polymer ?
#
loop_
_entity_poly.entity_id
_entity_poly.type
_entity_poly.pdbx_seq_one_letter_code
_entity_poly.pdbx_strand_id
1 'polypeptide(L)'
;MSVRHSNGVALGQSSKAQFALRRACAAAVRHADCVRDSRRHLLEIVKTLYIGRLLPKWVTQGTEMFNQKPERGIEFLQEHGVLTTPLDPHEVAIFLRENPDLDKKMIREYICKRSSRGEDEDGGPSVLGAFADIFDYAGLRIDQALRLYLETFRLPGEEPLNFRGM
;
A
#
# COMPACT_ATOMS: atom_id res chain seq x y z
N MET A 1 27.23 -0.06 54.76
CA MET A 1 26.85 -1.22 53.92
C MET A 1 25.48 -0.92 53.34
N SER A 2 25.40 -0.73 52.02
CA SER A 2 24.19 -0.25 51.33
C SER A 2 23.29 -1.42 50.95
N VAL A 3 22.05 -1.42 51.45
CA VAL A 3 21.01 -2.41 51.12
C VAL A 3 20.38 -2.01 49.79
N ARG A 4 20.70 -2.75 48.72
CA ARG A 4 19.98 -2.63 47.44
C ARG A 4 18.66 -3.40 47.56
N HIS A 5 17.54 -2.69 47.71
CA HIS A 5 16.22 -3.27 47.47
C HIS A 5 16.00 -3.44 45.97
N SER A 6 16.05 -4.69 45.50
CA SER A 6 15.62 -5.07 44.15
C SER A 6 14.08 -5.12 44.10
N ASN A 7 13.45 -3.99 43.82
CA ASN A 7 12.03 -3.96 43.43
C ASN A 7 11.88 -4.43 41.98
N GLY A 8 12.02 -5.74 41.77
CA GLY A 8 11.72 -6.38 40.48
C GLY A 8 10.25 -6.79 40.43
N VAL A 9 9.37 -5.94 39.89
CA VAL A 9 8.01 -6.38 39.53
C VAL A 9 8.13 -7.21 38.26
N ALA A 10 8.01 -8.53 38.40
CA ALA A 10 7.88 -9.43 37.25
C ALA A 10 6.49 -9.22 36.61
N LEU A 11 6.42 -8.37 35.58
CA LEU A 11 5.28 -8.25 34.68
C LEU A 11 5.06 -9.60 33.99
N GLY A 12 4.23 -10.48 34.56
CA GLY A 12 3.94 -11.75 33.89
C GLY A 12 3.13 -12.81 34.63
N GLN A 13 3.03 -12.80 35.96
CA GLN A 13 2.43 -13.95 36.68
C GLN A 13 1.02 -13.71 37.26
N SER A 14 0.58 -12.46 37.37
CA SER A 14 -0.75 -12.16 37.92
C SER A 14 -1.85 -12.52 36.92
N SER A 15 -2.67 -13.53 37.23
CA SER A 15 -3.80 -13.95 36.39
C SER A 15 -4.79 -12.80 36.14
N LYS A 16 -4.98 -11.92 37.14
CA LYS A 16 -5.80 -10.70 37.00
C LYS A 16 -5.20 -9.73 36.00
N ALA A 17 -3.88 -9.51 36.05
CA ALA A 17 -3.18 -8.63 35.11
C ALA A 17 -3.16 -9.20 33.68
N GLN A 18 -2.93 -10.51 33.53
CA GLN A 18 -3.00 -11.19 32.24
C GLN A 18 -4.40 -11.11 31.61
N PHE A 19 -5.45 -11.32 32.41
CA PHE A 19 -6.83 -11.22 31.94
C PHE A 19 -7.20 -9.79 31.56
N ALA A 20 -6.80 -8.81 32.39
CA ALA A 20 -6.99 -7.38 32.08
C ALA A 20 -6.26 -6.99 30.78
N LEU A 21 -5.01 -7.43 30.61
CA LEU A 21 -4.22 -7.18 29.39
C LEU A 21 -4.88 -7.82 28.16
N ARG A 22 -5.31 -9.09 28.23
CA ARG A 22 -6.02 -9.75 27.12
C ARG A 22 -7.29 -9.01 26.74
N ARG A 23 -8.08 -8.55 27.72
CA ARG A 23 -9.29 -7.76 27.45
C ARG A 23 -8.97 -6.41 26.85
N ALA A 24 -7.92 -5.74 27.31
CA ALA A 24 -7.45 -4.47 26.75
C ALA A 24 -6.98 -4.63 25.30
N CYS A 25 -6.15 -5.64 25.00
CA CYS A 25 -5.71 -5.95 23.64
C CYS A 25 -6.91 -6.30 22.74
N ALA A 26 -7.86 -7.12 23.20
CA ALA A 26 -9.04 -7.46 22.42
C ALA A 26 -9.96 -6.25 22.16
N ALA A 27 -10.03 -5.29 23.09
CA ALA A 27 -10.72 -4.03 22.85
C ALA A 27 -9.98 -3.18 21.82
N ALA A 28 -8.65 -3.06 21.92
CA ALA A 28 -7.83 -2.33 20.96
C ALA A 28 -7.93 -2.92 19.54
N VAL A 29 -7.88 -4.25 19.40
CA VAL A 29 -8.07 -4.93 18.11
C VAL A 29 -9.45 -4.62 17.52
N ARG A 30 -10.52 -4.71 18.31
CA ARG A 30 -11.88 -4.37 17.83
C ARG A 30 -12.00 -2.92 17.37
N HIS A 31 -11.35 -1.99 18.07
CA HIS A 31 -11.31 -0.59 17.63
C HIS A 31 -10.52 -0.43 16.33
N ALA A 32 -9.38 -1.09 16.21
CA ALA A 32 -8.59 -1.08 14.97
C ALA A 32 -9.36 -1.70 13.79
N ASP A 33 -10.10 -2.78 14.02
CA ASP A 33 -10.95 -3.43 13.01
C ASP A 33 -12.09 -2.50 12.58
N CYS A 34 -12.78 -1.84 13.51
CA CYS A 34 -13.82 -0.86 13.19
C CYS A 34 -13.29 0.28 12.31
N VAL A 35 -12.11 0.83 12.64
CA VAL A 35 -11.49 1.90 11.85
C VAL A 35 -11.09 1.38 10.47
N ARG A 36 -10.55 0.16 10.39
CA ARG A 36 -10.20 -0.51 9.12
C ARG A 36 -11.44 -0.72 8.25
N ASP A 37 -12.55 -1.14 8.84
CA ASP A 37 -13.81 -1.36 8.14
C ASP A 37 -14.44 -0.05 7.68
N SER A 38 -14.43 1.02 8.50
CA SER A 38 -14.88 2.34 8.05
C SER A 38 -14.04 2.84 6.86
N ARG A 39 -12.71 2.67 6.91
CA ARG A 39 -11.81 3.00 5.79
C ARG A 39 -12.16 2.18 4.54
N ARG A 40 -12.46 0.89 4.69
CA ARG A 40 -12.89 0.03 3.57
C ARG A 40 -14.15 0.57 2.90
N HIS A 41 -15.16 0.96 3.66
CA HIS A 41 -16.39 1.54 3.11
C HIS A 41 -16.13 2.84 2.35
N LEU A 42 -15.29 3.73 2.88
CA LEU A 42 -14.91 4.95 2.17
C LEU A 42 -14.19 4.65 0.85
N LEU A 43 -13.29 3.67 0.83
CA LEU A 43 -12.63 3.22 -0.40
C LEU A 43 -13.63 2.67 -1.41
N GLU A 44 -14.61 1.87 -0.98
CA GLU A 44 -15.64 1.35 -1.89
C GLU A 44 -16.54 2.45 -2.46
N ILE A 45 -16.87 3.48 -1.67
CA ILE A 45 -17.57 4.67 -2.17
C ILE A 45 -16.73 5.37 -3.24
N VAL A 46 -15.45 5.63 -2.95
CA VAL A 46 -14.54 6.31 -3.89
C VAL A 46 -14.37 5.50 -5.18
N LYS A 47 -14.20 4.17 -5.09
CA LYS A 47 -14.16 3.28 -6.26
C LYS A 47 -15.44 3.36 -7.08
N THR A 48 -16.60 3.35 -6.42
CA THR A 48 -17.90 3.47 -7.10
C THR A 48 -18.01 4.81 -7.84
N LEU A 49 -17.57 5.91 -7.21
CA LEU A 49 -17.53 7.23 -7.85
C LEU A 49 -16.54 7.26 -9.02
N TYR A 50 -15.39 6.59 -8.89
CA TYR A 50 -14.38 6.46 -9.94
C TYR A 50 -14.95 5.73 -11.16
N ILE A 51 -15.51 4.52 -10.96
CA ILE A 51 -16.11 3.69 -12.02
C ILE A 51 -17.29 4.42 -12.68
N GLY A 52 -18.09 5.13 -11.89
CA GLY A 52 -19.19 5.97 -12.38
C GLY A 52 -18.74 7.25 -13.11
N ARG A 53 -17.43 7.51 -13.22
CA ARG A 53 -16.84 8.75 -13.77
C ARG A 53 -17.39 10.02 -13.11
N LEU A 54 -17.73 9.93 -11.83
CA LEU A 54 -18.23 11.02 -10.99
C LEU A 54 -17.11 11.74 -10.24
N LEU A 55 -15.90 11.17 -10.23
CA LEU A 55 -14.72 11.86 -9.74
C LEU A 55 -14.31 12.99 -10.68
N PRO A 56 -13.54 13.97 -10.16
CA PRO A 56 -13.07 15.06 -10.98
C PRO A 56 -12.28 14.59 -12.21
N LYS A 57 -12.49 15.28 -13.34
CA LYS A 57 -11.92 14.89 -14.64
C LYS A 57 -10.40 14.77 -14.65
N TRP A 58 -9.71 15.54 -13.80
CA TRP A 58 -8.26 15.51 -13.68
C TRP A 58 -7.73 14.17 -13.17
N VAL A 59 -8.52 13.40 -12.40
CA VAL A 59 -8.10 12.05 -11.94
C VAL A 59 -8.01 11.10 -13.14
N THR A 60 -9.03 11.09 -14.00
CA THR A 60 -9.05 10.26 -15.21
C THR A 60 -8.00 10.73 -16.22
N GLN A 61 -7.87 12.05 -16.44
CA GLN A 61 -6.85 12.60 -17.35
C GLN A 61 -5.43 12.28 -16.87
N GLY A 62 -5.15 12.42 -15.57
CA GLY A 62 -3.86 12.05 -15.00
C GLY A 62 -3.54 10.56 -15.17
N THR A 63 -4.55 9.70 -15.07
CA THR A 63 -4.44 8.26 -15.35
C THR A 63 -4.10 7.98 -16.82
N GLU A 64 -4.80 8.63 -17.75
CA GLU A 64 -4.51 8.53 -19.18
C GLU A 64 -3.09 9.03 -19.51
N MET A 65 -2.67 10.14 -18.91
CA MET A 65 -1.33 10.69 -19.07
C MET A 65 -0.26 9.77 -18.47
N PHE A 66 -0.54 9.15 -17.32
CA PHE A 66 0.35 8.16 -16.71
C PHE A 66 0.57 6.97 -17.65
N ASN A 67 -0.51 6.46 -18.26
CA ASN A 67 -0.43 5.32 -19.19
C ASN A 67 0.36 5.63 -20.47
N GLN A 68 0.45 6.90 -20.86
CA GLN A 68 1.29 7.33 -21.99
C GLN A 68 2.73 7.59 -21.55
N LYS A 69 2.89 8.32 -20.44
CA LYS A 69 4.19 8.69 -19.86
C LYS A 69 4.05 8.88 -18.35
N PRO A 70 4.49 7.90 -17.54
CA PRO A 70 4.28 7.88 -16.10
C PRO A 70 4.68 9.16 -15.37
N GLU A 71 5.82 9.76 -15.72
CA GLU A 71 6.30 10.97 -15.04
C GLU A 71 5.35 12.15 -15.26
N ARG A 72 4.84 12.32 -16.49
CA ARG A 72 3.92 13.41 -16.81
C ARG A 72 2.56 13.22 -16.13
N GLY A 73 2.11 11.98 -16.00
CA GLY A 73 0.89 11.68 -15.24
C GLY A 73 1.01 12.10 -13.78
N ILE A 74 2.13 11.74 -13.14
CA ILE A 74 2.40 12.12 -11.74
C ILE A 74 2.51 13.64 -11.57
N GLU A 75 3.26 14.32 -12.45
CA GLU A 75 3.35 15.79 -12.45
C GLU A 75 1.97 16.45 -12.59
N PHE A 76 1.15 15.98 -13.54
CA PHE A 76 -0.20 16.50 -13.75
C PHE A 76 -1.11 16.29 -12.53
N LEU A 77 -1.01 15.13 -11.87
CA LEU A 77 -1.73 14.85 -10.63
C LEU A 77 -1.28 15.77 -9.48
N GLN A 78 0.01 16.10 -9.39
CA GLN A 78 0.51 17.04 -8.39
C GLN A 78 0.01 18.47 -8.64
N GLU A 79 0.03 18.93 -9.90
CA GLU A 79 -0.47 20.26 -10.30
C GLU A 79 -1.95 20.47 -9.92
N HIS A 80 -2.75 19.42 -10.00
CA HIS A 80 -4.18 19.45 -9.67
C HIS A 80 -4.48 19.07 -8.20
N GLY A 81 -3.45 18.91 -7.37
CA GLY A 81 -3.59 18.60 -5.94
C GLY A 81 -4.14 17.21 -5.63
N VAL A 82 -4.03 16.27 -6.58
CA VAL A 82 -4.38 14.85 -6.35
C VAL A 82 -3.27 14.12 -5.60
N LEU A 83 -2.02 14.50 -5.87
CA LEU A 83 -0.83 14.01 -5.17
C LEU A 83 -0.13 15.20 -4.48
N THR A 84 0.47 14.97 -3.32
CA THR A 84 1.18 16.03 -2.59
C THR A 84 2.44 16.51 -3.30
N THR A 85 2.84 17.75 -3.00
CA THR A 85 4.15 18.32 -3.37
C THR A 85 4.83 18.82 -2.09
N PRO A 86 5.98 18.25 -1.66
CA PRO A 86 6.77 17.20 -2.32
C PRO A 86 6.04 15.86 -2.38
N LEU A 87 6.46 15.03 -3.35
CA LEU A 87 5.82 13.76 -3.65
C LEU A 87 5.99 12.77 -2.48
N ASP A 88 4.89 12.29 -1.93
CA ASP A 88 4.91 11.21 -0.93
C ASP A 88 4.92 9.85 -1.64
N PRO A 89 5.95 9.01 -1.43
CA PRO A 89 6.02 7.65 -1.97
C PRO A 89 4.79 6.78 -1.62
N HIS A 90 4.19 7.00 -0.45
CA HIS A 90 3.03 6.23 0.00
C HIS A 90 1.75 6.62 -0.77
N GLU A 91 1.55 7.91 -1.06
CA GLU A 91 0.42 8.36 -1.90
C GLU A 91 0.53 7.83 -3.32
N VAL A 92 1.73 7.88 -3.90
CA VAL A 92 2.00 7.32 -5.23
C VAL A 92 1.69 5.84 -5.23
N ALA A 93 2.16 5.11 -4.22
CA ALA A 93 1.94 3.69 -4.12
C ALA A 93 0.44 3.33 -3.99
N ILE A 94 -0.35 4.13 -3.25
CA ILE A 94 -1.82 4.00 -3.20
C ILE A 94 -2.42 4.26 -4.58
N PHE A 95 -2.01 5.34 -5.25
CA PHE A 95 -2.48 5.68 -6.60
C PHE A 95 -2.23 4.53 -7.59
N LEU A 96 -1.03 3.95 -7.56
CA LEU A 96 -0.65 2.83 -8.43
C LEU A 96 -1.48 1.56 -8.19
N ARG A 97 -1.91 1.32 -6.94
CA ARG A 97 -2.68 0.13 -6.56
C ARG A 97 -4.19 0.29 -6.77
N GLU A 98 -4.74 1.43 -6.37
CA GLU A 98 -6.20 1.64 -6.32
C GLU A 98 -6.81 2.05 -7.67
N ASN A 99 -6.01 2.48 -8.66
CA ASN A 99 -6.50 2.85 -9.98
C ASN A 99 -6.45 1.67 -10.95
N PRO A 100 -7.58 1.00 -11.24
CA PRO A 100 -7.62 -0.19 -12.09
C PRO A 100 -7.33 0.11 -13.58
N ASP A 101 -7.48 1.37 -13.99
CA ASP A 101 -7.28 1.79 -15.38
C ASP A 101 -5.80 2.04 -15.72
N LEU A 102 -4.89 1.91 -14.75
CA LEU A 102 -3.45 2.03 -14.99
C LEU A 102 -2.91 0.80 -15.72
N ASP A 103 -2.10 1.03 -16.76
CA ASP A 103 -1.41 -0.04 -17.45
C ASP A 103 -0.33 -0.63 -16.53
N LYS A 104 -0.51 -1.92 -16.17
CA LYS A 104 0.45 -2.69 -15.35
C LYS A 104 1.88 -2.63 -15.88
N LYS A 105 2.08 -2.47 -17.19
CA LYS A 105 3.41 -2.29 -17.80
C LYS A 105 4.02 -0.95 -17.38
N MET A 106 3.23 0.12 -17.42
CA MET A 106 3.64 1.48 -17.07
C MET A 106 3.90 1.63 -15.57
N ILE A 107 3.08 0.98 -14.73
CA ILE A 107 3.30 0.93 -13.29
C ILE A 107 4.67 0.32 -12.98
N ARG A 108 5.00 -0.82 -13.62
CA ARG A 108 6.31 -1.47 -13.47
C ARG A 108 7.46 -0.56 -13.94
N GLU A 109 7.33 0.03 -15.12
CA GLU A 109 8.34 0.92 -15.70
C GLU A 109 8.65 2.09 -14.76
N TYR A 110 7.60 2.71 -14.20
CA TYR A 110 7.72 3.79 -13.25
C TYR A 110 8.47 3.39 -11.98
N ILE A 111 8.09 2.27 -11.37
CA ILE A 111 8.72 1.80 -10.12
C ILE A 111 10.18 1.42 -10.35
N CYS A 112 10.50 0.70 -11.43
CA CYS A 112 11.89 0.36 -11.77
C CYS A 112 12.75 1.62 -11.96
N LYS A 113 12.22 2.63 -12.66
CA LYS A 113 12.94 3.87 -12.92
C LYS A 113 13.18 4.68 -11.65
N ARG A 114 12.21 4.70 -10.73
CA ARG A 114 12.33 5.35 -9.42
C ARG A 114 13.38 4.67 -8.54
N SER A 115 13.38 3.34 -8.48
CA SER A 115 14.42 2.59 -7.74
C SER A 115 15.81 2.76 -8.36
N SER A 116 15.93 2.80 -9.69
CA SER A 116 17.24 3.02 -10.35
C SER A 116 17.83 4.42 -10.12
N ARG A 117 17.03 5.39 -9.68
CA ARG A 117 17.43 6.78 -9.54
C ARG A 117 18.19 7.07 -8.23
N GLY A 118 18.41 6.04 -7.40
CA GLY A 118 19.14 6.21 -6.14
C GLY A 118 18.38 7.07 -5.13
N GLU A 119 17.07 7.26 -5.30
CA GLU A 119 16.19 7.89 -4.29
C GLU A 119 16.16 7.04 -2.98
N ASP A 120 16.74 5.84 -3.02
CA ASP A 120 16.96 4.91 -1.92
C ASP A 120 18.23 5.24 -1.08
N GLU A 121 19.12 6.12 -1.55
CA GLU A 121 20.41 6.39 -0.90
C GLU A 121 20.33 7.34 0.31
N ASP A 122 19.26 8.13 0.43
CA ASP A 122 19.03 9.04 1.57
C ASP A 122 18.29 8.39 2.75
N GLY A 123 18.03 7.07 2.70
CA GLY A 123 17.36 6.31 3.78
C GLY A 123 15.86 6.58 3.92
N GLY A 124 15.25 7.28 2.96
CA GLY A 124 13.80 7.49 2.87
C GLY A 124 13.06 6.25 2.34
N PRO A 125 11.74 6.12 2.60
CA PRO A 125 10.94 5.04 2.03
C PRO A 125 10.84 5.18 0.51
N SER A 126 11.26 4.16 -0.22
CA SER A 126 11.16 4.15 -1.68
C SER A 126 9.73 3.91 -2.14
N VAL A 127 9.39 4.32 -3.37
CA VAL A 127 8.06 4.02 -3.96
C VAL A 127 7.83 2.51 -4.03
N LEU A 128 8.88 1.72 -4.30
CA LEU A 128 8.79 0.26 -4.31
C LEU A 128 8.50 -0.31 -2.91
N GLY A 129 9.22 0.17 -1.89
CA GLY A 129 9.02 -0.24 -0.50
C GLY A 129 7.62 0.13 -0.01
N ALA A 130 7.21 1.39 -0.21
CA ALA A 130 5.88 1.86 0.10
C ALA A 130 4.80 1.07 -0.66
N PHE A 131 5.05 0.66 -1.90
CA PHE A 131 4.14 -0.18 -2.67
C PHE A 131 3.98 -1.58 -2.09
N ALA A 132 5.08 -2.22 -1.66
CA ALA A 132 5.02 -3.50 -0.97
C ALA A 132 4.27 -3.40 0.37
N ASP A 133 4.44 -2.31 1.11
CA ASP A 133 3.83 -2.13 2.43
C ASP A 133 2.30 -1.93 2.40
N ILE A 134 1.72 -1.56 1.25
CA ILE A 134 0.27 -1.36 1.15
C ILE A 134 -0.51 -2.68 1.16
N PHE A 135 0.14 -3.80 0.84
CA PHE A 135 -0.53 -5.10 0.80
C PHE A 135 -0.72 -5.68 2.21
N ASP A 136 -1.93 -6.16 2.48
CA ASP A 136 -2.20 -6.91 3.70
C ASP A 136 -1.77 -8.37 3.52
N TYR A 137 -0.62 -8.71 4.07
CA TYR A 137 -0.09 -10.08 4.04
C TYR A 137 -0.56 -10.93 5.23
N ALA A 138 -1.37 -10.38 6.15
CA ALA A 138 -1.74 -11.07 7.38
C ALA A 138 -2.54 -12.35 7.10
N GLY A 139 -2.05 -13.48 7.64
CA GLY A 139 -2.71 -14.78 7.49
C GLY A 139 -2.55 -15.43 6.10
N LEU A 140 -1.78 -14.82 5.19
CA LEU A 140 -1.46 -15.41 3.89
C LEU A 140 -0.25 -16.33 3.97
N ARG A 141 -0.28 -17.40 3.18
CA ARG A 141 0.93 -18.18 2.88
C ARG A 141 1.87 -17.38 1.99
N ILE A 142 3.17 -17.70 2.02
CA ILE A 142 4.19 -17.02 1.21
C ILE A 142 3.81 -17.02 -0.28
N ASP A 143 3.33 -18.15 -0.82
CA ASP A 143 2.92 -18.24 -2.22
C ASP A 143 1.70 -17.36 -2.55
N GLN A 144 0.77 -17.17 -1.62
CA GLN A 144 -0.39 -16.30 -1.77
C GLN A 144 0.01 -14.82 -1.68
N ALA A 145 0.90 -14.48 -0.75
CA ALA A 145 1.46 -13.15 -0.60
C ALA A 145 2.23 -12.70 -1.85
N LEU A 146 3.06 -13.60 -2.42
CA LEU A 146 3.78 -13.35 -3.66
C LEU A 146 2.84 -13.18 -4.84
N ARG A 147 1.82 -14.03 -4.98
CA ARG A 147 0.81 -13.87 -6.04
C ARG A 147 0.10 -12.53 -5.93
N LEU A 148 -0.34 -12.16 -4.72
CA LEU A 148 -1.01 -10.88 -4.47
C LEU A 148 -0.15 -9.69 -4.87
N TYR A 149 1.14 -9.70 -4.52
CA TYR A 149 2.08 -8.63 -4.85
C TYR A 149 2.43 -8.60 -6.35
N LEU A 150 2.61 -9.76 -6.98
CA LEU A 150 3.00 -9.84 -8.38
C LEU A 150 1.82 -9.58 -9.33
N GLU A 151 0.58 -9.81 -8.92
CA GLU A 151 -0.60 -9.60 -9.78
C GLU A 151 -0.81 -8.13 -10.17
N THR A 152 -0.26 -7.17 -9.41
CA THR A 152 -0.33 -5.74 -9.73
C THR A 152 0.63 -5.32 -10.84
N PHE A 153 1.61 -6.16 -11.22
CA PHE A 153 2.51 -5.91 -12.34
C PHE A 153 2.48 -7.07 -13.33
N ARG A 154 2.69 -6.80 -14.62
CA ARG A 154 3.03 -7.89 -15.54
C ARG A 154 4.53 -8.14 -15.42
N LEU A 155 4.95 -9.36 -15.10
CA LEU A 155 6.37 -9.73 -15.21
C LEU A 155 6.77 -9.76 -16.69
N PRO A 156 7.94 -9.24 -17.07
CA PRO A 156 8.43 -9.42 -18.44
C PRO A 156 8.69 -10.91 -18.66
N GLY A 157 7.90 -11.56 -19.51
CA GLY A 157 8.01 -12.99 -19.82
C GLY A 157 6.72 -13.81 -19.66
N GLU A 158 5.66 -13.25 -19.06
CA GLU A 158 4.32 -13.87 -19.06
C GLU A 158 3.49 -13.35 -20.24
N GLU A 159 3.96 -13.62 -21.46
CA GLU A 159 3.03 -13.62 -22.60
C GLU A 159 2.08 -14.81 -22.44
N PRO A 160 0.78 -14.70 -22.81
CA PRO A 160 -0.04 -15.88 -22.93
C PRO A 160 0.67 -16.81 -23.91
N LEU A 161 0.98 -18.04 -23.49
CA LEU A 161 1.29 -19.15 -24.39
C LEU A 161 0.06 -19.35 -25.29
N ASN A 162 -0.02 -18.55 -26.34
CA ASN A 162 -0.82 -18.81 -27.51
C ASN A 162 -0.21 -20.03 -28.20
N PHE A 163 -0.55 -21.21 -27.66
CA PHE A 163 -0.43 -22.50 -28.35
C PHE A 163 -1.28 -22.44 -29.62
N ARG A 164 -0.72 -21.83 -30.67
CA ARG A 164 -1.20 -21.97 -32.02
C ARG A 164 -0.85 -23.40 -32.43
N GLY A 165 -1.88 -24.25 -32.50
CA GLY A 165 -1.77 -25.62 -32.98
C GLY A 165 -0.98 -25.69 -34.28
N MET A 166 0.01 -26.56 -34.29
CA MET A 166 0.51 -27.24 -35.48
C MET A 166 -0.41 -28.41 -35.79
#